data_AF-A0A356M3C7-F1
#
_entry.id   AF-A0A356M3C7-F1
#
_cell.length_a   1.000
_cell.length_b   1.000
_cell.length_c   1.000
_cell.angle_alpha   90.00
_cell.angle_beta   90.00
_cell.angle_gamma   90.00
#
_symmetry.space_group_name_H-M   'P 1'
#
loop_
_entity.id
_entity.type
_entity.pdbx_description
1 polymer ?
#
loop_
_entity_poly.entity_id
_entity_poly.type
_entity_poly.pdbx_seq_one_letter_code
_entity_poly.pdbx_strand_id
1 'polypeptide(L)' 'NGDHGFALFFRRSGAEAEKVFALRGLNPEKCYSLTFSDEQRQQSVACRTGRELAAGLAVTIPSENASLLVRYREQD' A
#
# COMPACT_ATOMS: atom_id res chain seq x y z
N ASN A 1 0.81 -21.22 3.84
CA ASN A 1 0.62 -20.21 2.79
C ASN A 1 -0.10 -19.04 3.42
N GLY A 2 0.65 -17.99 3.77
CA GLY A 2 0.07 -16.74 4.28
C GLY A 2 -0.44 -15.84 3.16
N ASP A 3 -1.35 -14.93 3.53
CA ASP A 3 -1.95 -13.97 2.63
C ASP A 3 -0.90 -13.02 2.05
N HIS A 4 -0.86 -12.84 0.73
CA HIS A 4 0.04 -11.91 0.07
C HIS A 4 -0.55 -11.35 -1.21
N GLY A 5 -0.10 -10.17 -1.62
CA GLY A 5 -0.56 -9.53 -2.83
C GLY A 5 0.10 -8.18 -3.06
N PHE A 6 -0.46 -7.41 -4.00
CA PHE A 6 0.00 -6.06 -4.28
C PHE A 6 -1.15 -5.16 -4.74
N ALA A 7 -0.93 -3.85 -4.60
CA ALA A 7 -1.74 -2.79 -5.15
C ALA A 7 -0.83 -1.84 -5.95
N LEU A 8 -1.30 -1.40 -7.12
CA LEU A 8 -0.57 -0.48 -7.97
C LEU A 8 -1.37 0.82 -8.11
N PHE A 9 -0.71 1.93 -7.79
CA PHE A 9 -1.29 3.26 -7.82
C PHE A 9 -0.64 4.08 -8.92
N PHE A 10 -1.46 4.88 -9.60
CA PHE A 10 -1.02 5.84 -10.61
C PHE A 10 -1.61 7.20 -10.27
N ARG A 11 -0.76 8.23 -10.22
CA ARG A 11 -1.21 9.61 -10.12
C ARG A 11 -1.19 10.26 -11.49
N ARG A 12 -2.35 10.73 -11.96
CA ARG A 12 -2.45 11.55 -13.18
C ARG A 12 -2.16 13.01 -12.86
N SER A 13 -1.79 13.79 -13.87
CA SER A 13 -1.66 15.25 -13.73
C SER A 13 -2.96 15.88 -13.20
N GLY A 14 -2.83 16.85 -12.27
CA GLY A 14 -3.95 17.51 -11.62
C GLY A 14 -4.67 16.70 -10.54
N ALA A 15 -4.29 15.44 -10.31
CA ALA A 15 -4.84 14.65 -9.21
C ALA A 15 -4.14 14.97 -7.87
N GLU A 16 -4.86 14.77 -6.77
CA GLU A 16 -4.32 14.92 -5.41
C GLU A 16 -3.12 13.96 -5.19
N ALA A 17 -2.15 14.44 -4.41
CA ALA A 17 -0.95 13.68 -4.11
C ALA A 17 -1.20 12.54 -3.12
N GLU A 18 -2.22 12.65 -2.27
CA GLU A 18 -2.57 11.68 -1.24
C GLU A 18 -3.94 11.07 -1.50
N LYS A 19 -4.08 9.77 -1.23
CA LYS A 19 -5.36 9.09 -1.23
C LYS A 19 -5.39 7.97 -0.20
N VAL A 20 -6.55 7.81 0.45
CA VAL A 20 -6.80 6.69 1.37
C VAL A 20 -7.53 5.58 0.62
N PHE A 21 -7.08 4.34 0.75
CA PHE A 21 -7.74 3.16 0.20
C PHE A 21 -7.85 2.04 1.23
N ALA A 22 -8.98 1.36 1.25
CA ALA A 22 -9.18 0.17 2.07
C ALA A 22 -8.77 -1.09 1.30
N LEU A 23 -7.86 -1.88 1.88
CA LEU A 23 -7.58 -3.23 1.41
C LEU A 23 -8.66 -4.18 1.93
N ARG A 24 -9.12 -5.11 1.09
CA ARG A 24 -10.17 -6.08 1.41
C ARG A 24 -9.65 -7.50 1.31
N GLY A 25 -10.30 -8.42 2.02
CA GLY A 25 -9.95 -9.84 1.99
C GLY A 25 -8.72 -10.21 2.82
N LEU A 26 -8.30 -9.35 3.74
CA LEU A 26 -7.22 -9.64 4.70
C LEU A 26 -7.82 -10.14 6.02
N ASN A 27 -7.11 -11.04 6.70
CA ASN A 27 -7.45 -11.43 8.06
C ASN A 27 -7.25 -10.24 9.02
N PRO A 28 -8.30 -9.76 9.72
CA PRO A 28 -8.22 -8.58 10.58
C PRO A 28 -7.20 -8.69 11.72
N GLU A 29 -6.93 -9.90 12.21
CA GLU A 29 -6.10 -10.16 13.39
C GLU A 29 -4.63 -10.42 13.05
N LYS A 30 -4.26 -10.46 11.77
CA LYS A 30 -2.89 -10.71 11.30
C LYS A 30 -2.15 -9.41 11.01
N CYS A 31 -0.83 -9.35 11.27
CA CYS A 31 0.03 -8.25 10.78
C CYS A 31 0.54 -8.56 9.38
N TYR A 32 0.67 -7.51 8.59
CA TYR A 32 1.15 -7.54 7.24
C TYR A 32 2.33 -6.58 7.12
N SER A 33 3.43 -7.08 6.55
CA SER A 33 4.52 -6.22 6.09
C SER A 33 4.12 -5.61 4.75
N LEU A 34 4.17 -4.27 4.67
CA LEU A 34 3.92 -3.47 3.49
C LEU A 34 5.25 -2.98 2.96
N THR A 35 5.52 -3.16 1.68
CA THR A 35 6.66 -2.56 0.98
C THR A 35 6.14 -1.61 -0.09
N PHE A 36 6.44 -0.33 0.07
CA PHE A 36 6.16 0.72 -0.91
C PHE A 36 7.38 0.84 -1.82
N SER A 37 7.17 0.93 -3.13
CA SER A 37 8.25 1.04 -4.12
C SER A 37 7.84 2.02 -5.20
N ASP A 38 8.61 3.09 -5.36
CA ASP A 38 8.38 4.11 -6.39
C ASP A 38 9.19 3.87 -7.66
N GLU A 39 9.05 4.77 -8.64
CA GLU A 39 9.76 4.69 -9.92
C GLU A 39 11.27 4.92 -9.81
N GLN A 40 11.71 5.60 -8.75
CA GLN A 40 13.12 5.81 -8.43
C GLN A 40 13.73 4.60 -7.70
N ARG A 41 12.95 3.52 -7.52
CA ARG A 41 13.30 2.31 -6.77
C ARG A 41 13.57 2.58 -5.30
N GLN A 42 13.10 3.72 -4.76
CA GLN A 42 13.11 3.95 -3.34
C GLN A 42 12.06 3.05 -2.68
N GLN A 43 12.41 2.51 -1.52
CA GLN A 43 11.55 1.61 -0.79
C GLN A 43 11.38 2.06 0.64
N SER A 44 10.16 1.92 1.15
CA SER A 44 9.84 2.04 2.56
C SER A 44 9.02 0.84 3.00
N VAL A 45 9.08 0.53 4.29
CA VAL A 45 8.40 -0.62 4.89
C VAL A 45 7.56 -0.18 6.07
N ALA A 46 6.38 -0.78 6.23
CA ALA A 46 5.52 -0.60 7.40
C ALA A 46 4.87 -1.93 7.81
N CYS A 47 4.61 -2.16 9.10
CA CYS A 47 3.67 -3.23 9.52
C CYS A 47 2.32 -2.62 9.83
N ARG A 48 1.26 -3.26 9.34
CA ARG A 48 -0.12 -2.92 9.68
C ARG A 48 -0.94 -4.19 9.83
N THR A 49 -1.88 -4.17 10.75
CA THR A 49 -2.87 -5.24 10.89
C THR A 49 -3.84 -5.25 9.71
N GLY A 50 -4.45 -6.39 9.42
CA GLY A 50 -5.53 -6.46 8.43
C GLY A 50 -6.68 -5.51 8.75
N ARG A 51 -6.97 -5.28 10.04
CA ARG A 51 -7.98 -4.31 10.50
C ARG A 51 -7.62 -2.87 10.13
N GLU A 52 -6.37 -2.45 10.36
CA GLU A 52 -5.90 -1.11 9.97
C GLU A 52 -5.94 -0.94 8.45
N LEU A 53 -5.54 -1.97 7.70
CA LEU A 53 -5.55 -1.95 6.24
C LEU A 53 -6.97 -1.89 5.66
N ALA A 54 -7.95 -2.49 6.35
CA ALA A 54 -9.37 -2.39 6.00
C ALA A 54 -9.97 -1.03 6.38
N ALA A 55 -9.48 -0.38 7.44
CA ALA A 55 -9.92 0.96 7.83
C ALA A 55 -9.42 2.04 6.86
N GLY A 56 -8.22 1.85 6.30
CA GLY A 56 -7.67 2.69 5.25
C GLY A 56 -6.16 2.83 5.33
N LEU A 57 -5.50 2.64 4.20
CA LEU A 57 -4.08 2.91 4.00
C LEU A 57 -3.94 4.22 3.22
N ALA A 58 -3.28 5.20 3.83
CA ALA A 58 -2.88 6.42 3.13
C ALA A 58 -1.69 6.10 2.20
N VAL A 59 -1.80 6.48 0.93
CA VAL A 59 -0.72 6.44 -0.05
C VAL A 59 -0.51 7.83 -0.63
N THR A 60 0.75 8.22 -0.68
CA THR A 60 1.19 9.49 -1.24
C THR A 60 2.08 9.24 -2.46
N ILE A 61 1.75 9.87 -3.59
CA ILE A 61 2.58 9.91 -4.79
C ILE A 61 2.93 11.39 -5.05
N PRO A 62 4.09 11.88 -4.57
CA PRO A 62 4.41 13.31 -4.59
C PRO A 62 4.49 13.91 -6.00
N SER A 63 4.98 13.13 -6.97
CA SER A 63 5.11 13.56 -8.36
C SER A 63 3.84 13.25 -9.15
N GLU A 64 3.47 14.16 -10.06
CA GLU A 64 2.46 13.85 -11.07
C GLU A 64 2.99 12.85 -12.10
N ASN A 65 2.08 12.12 -12.75
CA ASN A 65 2.40 11.11 -13.77
C ASN A 65 3.37 10.04 -13.25
N ALA A 66 3.29 9.72 -11.96
CA ALA A 66 4.12 8.73 -11.29
C ALA A 66 3.26 7.60 -10.72
N SER A 67 3.93 6.49 -10.38
CA SER A 67 3.33 5.30 -9.82
C SER A 67 3.95 4.89 -8.49
N LEU A 68 3.19 4.12 -7.73
CA LEU A 68 3.62 3.48 -6.49
C LEU A 68 3.12 2.05 -6.44
N LEU A 69 4.05 1.11 -6.27
CA LEU A 69 3.75 -0.29 -6.02
C LEU A 69 3.75 -0.53 -4.50
N VAL A 70 2.64 -1.05 -3.98
CA VAL A 70 2.53 -1.48 -2.59
C VAL A 70 2.38 -3.00 -2.57
N ARG A 71 3.39 -3.71 -2.07
CA ARG A 71 3.33 -5.16 -1.85
C ARG A 71 3.00 -5.43 -0.39
N TYR A 72 2.14 -6.40 -0.12
CA TYR A 72 1.81 -6.82 1.24
C TYR A 72 1.99 -8.32 1.41
N ARG A 73 2.40 -8.73 2.62
CA ARG A 73 2.59 -10.13 3.00
C ARG A 73 2.29 -10.31 4.48
N GLU A 74 1.46 -11.29 4.81
CA GLU A 74 1.22 -11.74 6.18
C GLU A 74 2.56 -12.10 6.85
N GLN A 75 2.73 -11.65 8.09
CA GLN A 75 3.81 -12.10 8.95
C GLN A 75 3.34 -13.30 9.76
N ASP A 76 4.20 -14.32 9.85
CA ASP A 76 3.96 -15.53 10.64
C ASP A 76 3.87 -15.22 12.15
#